data_AF-A0A5P2BUK8-F1
#
_entry.id   AF-A0A5P2BUK8-F1
#
_cell.length_a   1.000
_cell.length_b   1.000
_cell.length_c   1.000
_cell.angle_alpha   90.00
_cell.angle_beta   90.00
_cell.angle_gamma   90.00
#
_symmetry.space_group_name_H-M   'P 1'
#
loop_
_entity.id
_entity.type
_entity.pdbx_description
1 polymer ?
#
loop_
_entity_poly.entity_id
_entity_poly.type
_entity_poly.pdbx_seq_one_letter_code
_entity_poly.pdbx_strand_id
1 'polypeptide(L)' 'MAGFLDRAKEQAQQALNQGKQKIDDVQEKRAGDALLKKLGAAYYAERRGTGSSQDTQQALQALESHIATHGDGFLHAN' A
#
# COMPACT_ATOMS: atom_id res chain seq x y z
N MET A 1 19.26 33.68 23.92
CA MET A 1 18.15 33.29 23.02
C MET A 1 18.43 31.92 22.40
N ALA A 2 18.36 30.84 23.20
CA ALA A 2 18.69 29.46 22.77
C ALA A 2 17.46 28.63 22.35
N GLY A 3 16.23 29.17 22.47
CA GLY A 3 15.01 28.39 22.30
C GLY A 3 14.51 28.22 20.85
N PHE A 4 14.99 29.01 19.89
CA PHE A 4 14.55 28.91 18.48
C PHE A 4 15.27 27.79 17.72
N LEU A 5 16.56 27.59 17.97
CA LEU A 5 17.33 26.52 17.32
C LEU A 5 16.93 25.13 17.81
N ASP A 6 16.61 25.00 19.10
CA ASP A 6 16.11 23.74 19.67
C ASP A 6 14.73 23.38 19.11
N ARG A 7 13.78 24.33 19.09
CA ARG A 7 12.46 24.10 18.47
C ARG A 7 12.55 23.79 16.98
N ALA A 8 13.46 24.45 16.25
CA ALA A 8 13.65 24.17 14.82
C ALA A 8 14.20 22.74 14.58
N LYS A 9 15.12 22.26 15.42
CA LYS A 9 15.59 20.87 15.37
C LYS A 9 14.49 19.87 15.72
N GLU A 10 13.71 20.12 16.77
CA GLU A 10 12.60 19.25 17.15
C GLU A 10 11.51 19.20 16.06
N GLN A 11 11.14 20.34 15.49
CA GLN A 11 10.19 20.39 14.38
C GLN A 11 10.71 19.70 13.12
N ALA A 12 11.99 19.88 12.79
CA ALA A 12 12.61 19.17 11.68
C ALA A 12 12.60 17.64 11.92
N GLN A 13 12.92 17.20 13.13
CA GLN A 13 12.91 15.78 13.47
C GLN A 13 11.49 15.19 13.41
N GLN A 14 10.48 15.91 13.91
CA GLN A 14 9.08 15.50 13.82
C GLN A 14 8.57 15.50 12.38
N ALA A 15 8.89 16.52 11.58
CA ALA A 15 8.50 16.58 10.17
C ALA A 15 9.14 15.46 9.35
N LEU A 16 10.40 15.11 9.63
CA LEU A 16 11.07 13.98 8.99
C LEU A 16 10.43 12.64 9.38
N ASN A 17 10.09 12.44 10.65
CA ASN A 17 9.44 11.22 11.11
C ASN A 17 8.02 11.07 10.55
N GLN A 18 7.23 12.14 10.55
CA GLN A 18 5.89 12.16 9.95
C GLN A 18 5.95 12.03 8.42
N GLY A 19 6.98 12.58 7.78
CA GLY A 19 7.20 12.43 6.35
C GLY A 19 7.50 10.98 5.95
N LYS A 20 8.36 10.29 6.71
CA LYS A 20 8.67 8.86 6.47
C LYS A 20 7.44 7.97 6.64
N GLN A 21 6.73 8.11 7.76
CA GLN A 21 5.53 7.31 8.02
C GLN A 21 4.48 7.48 6.92
N LYS A 22 4.19 8.73 6.51
CA LYS A 22 3.23 8.98 5.42
C LYS A 22 3.69 8.42 4.07
N ILE A 23 4.99 8.44 3.80
CA ILE A 23 5.54 7.90 2.54
C ILE A 23 5.42 6.38 2.51
N ASP A 24 5.67 5.72 3.64
CA ASP A 24 5.53 4.27 3.78
C ASP A 24 4.05 3.87 3.64
N ASP A 25 3.14 4.54 4.35
CA ASP A 25 1.69 4.29 4.24
C ASP A 25 1.17 4.46 2.80
N VAL A 26 1.66 5.49 2.08
CA VAL A 26 1.27 5.73 0.68
C VAL A 26 1.83 4.64 -0.24
N GLN A 27 3.05 4.15 0.01
CA GLN A 27 3.62 3.06 -0.78
C GLN A 27 2.88 1.76 -0.56
N GLU A 28 2.57 1.42 0.68
CA GLU A 28 1.79 0.23 1.04
C GLU A 28 0.39 0.29 0.42
N LYS A 29 -0.31 1.42 0.57
CA LYS A 29 -1.62 1.62 -0.06
C LYS A 29 -1.56 1.49 -1.59
N ARG A 30 -0.55 2.08 -2.23
CA ARG A 30 -0.35 1.95 -3.69
C ARG A 30 -0.05 0.52 -4.12
N ALA A 31 0.72 -0.23 -3.32
CA ALA A 31 1.00 -1.64 -3.58
C ALA A 31 -0.28 -2.47 -3.49
N GLY A 32 -1.09 -2.27 -2.45
CA GLY A 32 -2.42 -2.87 -2.30
C GLY A 32 -3.35 -2.56 -3.48
N ASP A 33 -3.43 -1.29 -3.89
CA ASP A 33 -4.23 -0.86 -5.06
C ASP A 33 -3.79 -1.54 -6.36
N ALA A 34 -2.48 -1.70 -6.56
CA ALA A 34 -1.93 -2.38 -7.73
C ALA A 34 -2.29 -3.87 -7.73
N LEU A 35 -2.25 -4.53 -6.57
CA LEU A 35 -2.64 -5.94 -6.40
C LEU A 35 -4.13 -6.14 -6.67
N LEU A 36 -4.99 -5.25 -6.17
CA LEU A 36 -6.43 -5.27 -6.46
C LEU A 36 -6.72 -5.12 -7.95
N LYS A 37 -6.06 -4.16 -8.61
CA LYS A 37 -6.19 -3.99 -10.07
C LYS A 37 -5.76 -5.24 -10.82
N LYS A 38 -4.65 -5.88 -10.40
CA LYS A 38 -4.17 -7.12 -11.00
C LYS A 38 -5.17 -8.26 -10.82
N LEU A 39 -5.73 -8.44 -9.62
CA LEU A 39 -6.74 -9.45 -9.34
C LEU A 39 -8.01 -9.23 -10.17
N GLY A 40 -8.51 -7.99 -10.22
CA GLY A 40 -9.68 -7.65 -11.04
C GLY A 40 -9.45 -7.89 -12.53
N ALA A 41 -8.27 -7.55 -13.05
CA ALA A 41 -7.89 -7.80 -14.43
C ALA A 41 -7.81 -9.31 -14.74
N ALA A 42 -7.18 -10.09 -13.86
CA ALA A 42 -7.08 -11.54 -14.00
C ALA A 42 -8.47 -12.21 -13.97
N TYR A 43 -9.31 -11.85 -12.99
CA TYR A 43 -10.67 -12.36 -12.88
C TYR A 43 -11.53 -11.99 -14.10
N TYR A 44 -11.42 -10.76 -14.60
CA TYR A 44 -12.13 -10.34 -15.80
C TYR A 44 -11.67 -11.13 -17.04
N ALA A 45 -10.36 -11.36 -17.19
CA ALA A 45 -9.81 -12.15 -18.29
C ALA A 45 -10.24 -13.62 -18.21
N GLU A 46 -10.23 -14.22 -17.00
CA GLU A 46 -10.74 -15.57 -16.76
C GLU A 46 -12.22 -15.66 -17.14
N ARG A 47 -13.05 -14.69 -16.73
CA ARG A 47 -14.48 -14.67 -17.05
C ARG A 47 -14.76 -14.52 -18.55
N ARG A 48 -13.84 -13.89 -19.28
CA ARG A 48 -13.88 -13.72 -20.74
C ARG A 48 -13.29 -14.91 -21.50
N GLY A 49 -12.71 -15.90 -20.80
CA GLY A 49 -12.03 -17.05 -21.41
C GLY A 49 -10.69 -16.71 -22.06
N THR A 50 -10.16 -15.50 -21.82
CA THR A 50 -8.87 -15.03 -22.35
C THR A 50 -7.73 -15.13 -21.33
N GLY A 51 -8.05 -15.44 -20.07
CA GLY A 51 -7.09 -15.64 -18.98
C GLY A 51 -7.28 -17.01 -18.33
N SER A 52 -6.35 -17.37 -17.44
CA SER A 52 -6.39 -18.64 -16.72
C SER A 52 -6.87 -18.45 -15.27
N SER A 53 -7.51 -19.47 -14.71
CA SER A 53 -7.83 -19.51 -13.28
C SER A 53 -6.58 -19.47 -12.40
N GLN A 54 -5.44 -19.93 -12.92
CA GLN A 54 -4.15 -19.85 -12.26
C GLN A 54 -3.69 -18.40 -12.07
N ASP A 55 -3.90 -17.52 -13.06
CA ASP A 55 -3.53 -16.10 -12.94
C ASP A 55 -4.34 -15.40 -11.84
N THR A 56 -5.63 -15.72 -11.75
CA THR A 56 -6.51 -15.23 -10.68
C THR A 56 -6.05 -15.73 -9.32
N GLN A 57 -5.73 -17.02 -9.20
CA GLN A 57 -5.21 -17.60 -7.95
C GLN A 57 -3.89 -16.96 -7.53
N GLN A 58 -2.96 -16.72 -8.46
CA GLN A 58 -1.69 -16.05 -8.17
C GLN A 58 -1.89 -14.60 -7.72
N ALA A 59 -2.81 -13.87 -8.36
CA ALA A 59 -3.13 -12.50 -7.96
C ALA A 59 -3.79 -12.47 -6.57
N LEU A 60 -4.66 -13.44 -6.26
CA LEU A 60 -5.28 -13.58 -4.95
C LEU A 60 -4.25 -13.90 -3.86
N GLN A 61 -3.35 -14.85 -4.11
CA GLN A 61 -2.30 -15.22 -3.15
C GLN A 61 -1.34 -14.05 -2.87
N ALA A 62 -1.01 -13.25 -3.90
CA ALA A 62 -0.19 -12.05 -3.72
C ALA A 62 -0.92 -10.99 -2.88
N LEU A 63 -2.23 -10.82 -3.06
CA LEU A 63 -3.06 -9.93 -2.25
C LEU A 63 -3.12 -10.41 -0.80
N GLU A 64 -3.36 -11.69 -0.56
CA GLU A 64 -3.37 -12.29 0.79
C GLU A 64 -2.03 -12.14 1.50
N SER A 65 -0.91 -12.33 0.79
CA SER A 65 0.44 -12.16 1.34
C SER A 65 0.71 -10.71 1.75
N HIS A 66 0.21 -9.75 0.97
CA HIS A 66 0.31 -8.33 1.29
C HIS A 66 -0.54 -7.98 2.52
N ILE A 67 -1.78 -8.48 2.59
CA ILE A 67 -2.65 -8.30 3.76
C ILE A 67 -2.03 -8.92 5.02
N ALA A 68 -1.42 -10.09 4.92
CA ALA A 68 -0.76 -10.74 6.05
C ALA A 68 0.44 -9.93 6.57
N THR A 69 1.09 -9.13 5.72
CA THR A 69 2.30 -8.37 6.07
C THR A 69 1.98 -6.93 6.50
N HIS A 70 1.04 -6.25 5.82
CA HIS A 70 0.77 -4.82 5.97
C HIS A 70 -0.65 -4.53 6.51
N GLY A 71 -1.50 -5.57 6.62
CA GLY A 71 -2.91 -5.42 6.96
C GLY A 71 -3.80 -5.11 5.76
N ASP A 72 -5.10 -5.05 6.02
CA ASP A 72 -6.15 -4.86 5.02
C ASP A 72 -6.65 -3.41 4.92
N GLY A 73 -5.94 -2.44 5.52
CA GLY A 73 -6.37 -1.05 5.59
C GLY A 73 -6.62 -0.39 4.22
N PHE A 74 -5.92 -0.83 3.18
CA PHE A 74 -6.13 -0.36 1.81
C PHE A 74 -7.47 -0.83 1.20
N LEU A 75 -8.08 -1.91 1.71
CA LEU A 75 -9.40 -2.38 1.25
C LEU A 75 -10.55 -1.50 1.73
N HIS A 76 -10.38 -0.84 2.87
CA HIS A 76 -11.44 -0.06 3.54
C HIS A 76 -11.31 1.44 3.32
N ALA A 77 -10.29 1.87 2.56
CA ALA A 77 -10.01 3.27 2.33
C ALA A 77 -10.99 3.85 1.28
N ASN A 78 -12.18 4.25 1.75
CA ASN A 78 -13.15 5.06 1.01
C ASN A 78 -12.60 6.45 0.66
#